data_AF-A0A7M6DKW1-F1
#
_entry.id   AF-A0A7M6DKW1-F1
#
_cell.length_a   1.000
_cell.length_b   1.000
_cell.length_c   1.000
_cell.angle_alpha   90.00
_cell.angle_beta   90.00
_cell.angle_gamma   90.00
#
_symmetry.space_group_name_H-M   'P 1'
#
loop_
_entity.id
_entity.type
_entity.pdbx_description
1 polymer ?
#
loop_
_entity_poly.entity_id
_entity_poly.type
_entity_poly.pdbx_seq_one_letter_code
_entity_poly.pdbx_strand_id
1 'polypeptide(L)'
;MDAIVLLKNHVDERFGALPLQEQLFEISMVTTQEEMVDLEQNLADQEYLDKFKSRISRIGGEDFGSAIIEIMDRYFSKSFLSLCNMEGANGKFAFKNSLAYKAISDVITTRYSSTTDHDVAKKVQNKLRNAPAQKGGLGRKKKN
;
A
#
# COMPACT_ATOMS: atom_id res chain seq x y z
N MET A 1 52.17 -1.90 -7.82
CA MET A 1 52.90 -1.29 -6.70
C MET A 1 52.70 0.21 -6.81
N ASP A 2 51.51 0.69 -6.48
CA ASP A 2 51.02 0.98 -5.12
C ASP A 2 51.36 2.42 -4.73
N ALA A 3 50.34 3.28 -4.70
CA ALA A 3 50.18 4.38 -3.75
C ALA A 3 49.04 5.31 -4.18
N ILE A 4 47.77 4.91 -3.96
CA ILE A 4 46.70 5.89 -3.76
C ILE A 4 45.85 5.41 -2.57
N VAL A 5 46.45 5.49 -1.39
CA VAL A 5 45.71 5.65 -0.14
C VAL A 5 45.95 7.10 0.28
N LEU A 6 44.97 7.96 0.05
CA LEU A 6 44.88 9.24 0.74
C LEU A 6 43.41 9.62 0.92
N LEU A 7 42.87 9.01 1.96
CA LEU A 7 41.76 9.52 2.76
C LEU A 7 41.90 11.03 2.98
N LYS A 8 40.92 11.79 2.53
CA LYS A 8 40.47 13.05 3.15
C LYS A 8 39.10 13.43 2.61
N ASN A 9 38.07 12.69 3.02
CA ASN A 9 36.70 13.20 3.02
C ASN A 9 36.27 13.34 4.47
N HIS A 10 36.62 14.50 5.02
CA HIS A 10 36.00 15.03 6.21
C HIS A 10 34.71 15.69 5.74
N VAL A 11 33.58 15.00 5.90
CA VAL A 11 32.25 15.57 5.66
C VAL A 11 31.40 15.27 6.89
N ASP A 12 31.08 16.37 7.56
CA ASP A 12 30.17 16.58 8.68
C ASP A 12 29.01 15.55 8.79
N GLU A 13 28.99 14.83 9.91
CA GLU A 13 27.98 13.81 10.28
C GLU A 13 26.64 14.39 10.77
N ARG A 14 26.08 15.44 10.16
CA ARG A 14 24.82 16.02 10.68
C ARG A 14 23.66 16.21 9.72
N PHE A 15 23.85 16.14 8.41
CA PHE A 15 22.74 16.00 7.47
C PHE A 15 23.25 15.22 6.27
N GLY A 16 22.99 13.90 6.26
CA GLY A 16 23.35 13.04 5.14
C GLY A 16 22.76 13.60 3.85
N ALA A 17 23.63 14.08 2.97
CA ALA A 17 23.27 14.48 1.62
C ALA A 17 22.56 13.29 0.96
N LEU A 18 21.26 13.46 0.68
CA LEU A 18 20.49 12.46 -0.04
C LEU A 18 21.13 12.27 -1.42
N PRO A 19 21.54 11.04 -1.81
CA PRO A 19 22.12 10.82 -3.11
C PRO A 19 21.11 11.17 -4.21
N LEU A 20 21.55 12.04 -5.12
CA LEU A 20 20.85 12.50 -6.33
C LEU A 20 20.65 11.33 -7.30
N GLN A 21 19.62 10.50 -7.05
CA GLN A 21 19.09 9.50 -7.98
C GLN A 21 17.71 8.98 -7.51
N GLU A 22 16.83 9.85 -7.02
CA GLU A 22 15.38 9.55 -7.07
C GLU A 22 14.93 9.69 -8.55
N GLN A 23 15.30 8.70 -9.38
CA GLN A 23 14.52 8.45 -10.59
C GLN A 23 13.08 8.26 -10.11
N LEU A 24 12.13 9.04 -10.66
CA LEU A 24 10.74 9.04 -10.23
C LEU A 24 10.21 7.62 -10.14
N PHE A 25 10.13 7.08 -8.92
CA PHE A 25 9.46 5.82 -8.66
C PHE A 25 7.95 6.11 -8.68
N GLU A 26 7.38 6.03 -9.88
CA GLU A 26 5.97 6.22 -10.11
C GLU A 26 5.27 4.87 -10.13
N ILE A 27 4.32 4.70 -9.23
CA ILE A 27 3.44 3.52 -9.21
C ILE A 27 2.11 3.97 -9.82
N SER A 28 1.74 3.35 -10.93
CA SER A 28 0.46 3.60 -11.58
C SER A 28 -0.71 3.12 -10.72
N MET A 29 -1.83 3.82 -10.83
CA MET A 29 -3.09 3.42 -10.21
C MET A 29 -3.62 2.15 -10.87
N VAL A 30 -3.92 1.12 -10.07
CA VAL A 30 -4.49 -0.15 -10.53
C VAL A 30 -5.97 0.01 -10.78
N THR A 31 -6.39 -0.22 -12.02
CA THR A 31 -7.75 -0.11 -12.52
C THR A 31 -8.35 -1.46 -12.93
N THR A 32 -7.51 -2.43 -13.28
CA THR A 32 -7.90 -3.77 -13.72
C THR A 32 -7.24 -4.88 -12.90
N GLN A 33 -7.71 -6.12 -13.06
CA GLN A 33 -7.09 -7.28 -12.42
C GLN A 33 -5.74 -7.64 -13.06
N GLU A 34 -5.54 -7.36 -14.34
CA GLU A 34 -4.26 -7.56 -15.04
C GLU A 34 -3.19 -6.63 -14.46
N GLU A 35 -3.50 -5.35 -14.30
CA GLU A 35 -2.59 -4.38 -13.66
C GLU A 35 -2.28 -4.74 -12.20
N MET A 36 -3.21 -5.40 -11.51
CA MET A 36 -2.92 -5.95 -10.17
C MET A 36 -1.91 -7.09 -10.23
N VAL A 37 -1.99 -7.97 -11.22
CA VAL A 37 -1.00 -9.06 -11.40
C VAL A 37 0.38 -8.47 -11.70
N ASP A 38 0.47 -7.45 -12.54
CA ASP A 38 1.74 -6.77 -12.83
C ASP A 38 2.30 -6.10 -11.57
N LEU A 39 1.45 -5.44 -10.79
CA LEU A 39 1.87 -4.86 -9.51
C LEU A 39 2.40 -5.94 -8.56
N GLU A 40 1.72 -7.08 -8.44
CA GLU A 40 2.14 -8.19 -7.58
C GLU A 40 3.46 -8.81 -8.03
N GLN A 41 3.69 -8.93 -9.34
CA GLN A 41 4.97 -9.38 -9.88
C GLN A 41 6.11 -8.40 -9.54
N ASN A 42 5.86 -7.09 -9.67
CA ASN A 42 6.84 -6.08 -9.28
C ASN A 42 7.08 -6.09 -7.76
N LEU A 43 6.03 -6.24 -6.95
CA LEU A 43 6.16 -6.31 -5.48
C LEU A 43 6.85 -7.59 -4.98
N ALA A 44 7.04 -8.60 -5.83
CA ALA A 44 7.85 -9.76 -5.50
C ALA A 44 9.36 -9.42 -5.48
N ASP A 45 9.77 -8.35 -6.16
CA ASP A 45 11.10 -7.78 -6.03
C ASP A 45 11.22 -6.98 -4.72
N GLN A 46 12.25 -7.29 -3.94
CA GLN A 46 12.43 -6.69 -2.61
C GLN A 46 12.71 -5.19 -2.68
N GLU A 47 13.50 -4.73 -3.68
CA GLU A 47 13.81 -3.31 -3.84
C GLU A 47 12.56 -2.52 -4.23
N TYR A 48 11.75 -3.06 -5.14
CA TYR A 48 10.46 -2.48 -5.52
C TYR A 48 9.48 -2.44 -4.34
N LEU A 49 9.40 -3.53 -3.55
CA LEU A 49 8.57 -3.60 -2.35
C LEU A 49 8.97 -2.54 -1.31
N ASP A 50 10.26 -2.35 -1.07
CA ASP A 50 10.74 -1.36 -0.11
C ASP A 50 10.47 0.07 -0.59
N LYS A 51 10.63 0.33 -1.90
CA LYS A 51 10.21 1.62 -2.50
C LYS A 51 8.71 1.83 -2.38
N PHE A 52 7.90 0.80 -2.61
CA PHE A 52 6.45 0.84 -2.45
C PHE A 52 6.05 1.16 -1.01
N LYS A 53 6.61 0.43 -0.03
CA LYS A 53 6.41 0.68 1.41
C LYS A 53 6.83 2.10 1.80
N SER A 54 7.98 2.57 1.33
CA SER A 54 8.47 3.93 1.55
C SER A 54 7.54 5.00 0.96
N ARG A 55 6.88 4.71 -0.17
CA ARG A 55 5.93 5.63 -0.78
C ARG A 55 4.61 5.68 -0.02
N ILE A 56 4.05 4.52 0.35
CA ILE A 56 2.77 4.46 1.06
C ILE A 56 2.90 4.93 2.53
N SER A 57 4.07 4.81 3.14
CA SER A 57 4.32 5.32 4.51
C SER A 57 4.25 6.84 4.61
N ARG A 58 4.56 7.55 3.51
CA ARG A 58 4.43 9.01 3.38
C ARG A 58 2.98 9.48 3.19
N ILE A 59 2.03 8.57 2.97
CA ILE A 59 0.62 8.92 2.82
C ILE A 59 0.03 9.21 4.20
N GLY A 60 -0.58 10.37 4.34
CA GLY A 60 -1.15 10.85 5.59
C GLY A 60 -2.50 10.21 5.95
N GLY A 61 -3.01 10.60 7.10
CA GLY A 61 -4.30 10.22 7.65
C GLY A 61 -4.34 10.63 9.11
N GLU A 62 -5.46 11.19 9.57
CA GLU A 62 -5.64 11.60 10.97
C GLU A 62 -5.52 10.39 11.91
N ASP A 63 -6.09 9.26 11.49
CA ASP A 63 -6.02 7.96 12.14
C ASP A 63 -5.58 6.86 11.15
N PHE A 64 -5.26 5.67 11.67
CA PHE A 64 -4.88 4.51 10.87
C PHE A 64 -5.92 4.17 9.79
N GLY A 65 -7.21 4.37 10.09
CA GLY A 65 -8.30 4.07 9.20
C GLY A 65 -8.38 5.06 8.03
N SER A 66 -8.16 6.35 8.29
CA SER A 66 -8.06 7.36 7.24
C SER A 66 -6.82 7.15 6.37
N ALA A 67 -5.68 6.76 6.95
CA ALA A 67 -4.47 6.43 6.21
C ALA A 67 -4.68 5.24 5.25
N ILE A 68 -5.31 4.16 5.71
CA ILE A 68 -5.67 3.02 4.86
C ILE A 68 -6.55 3.46 3.68
N ILE A 69 -7.55 4.29 3.94
CA ILE A 69 -8.47 4.77 2.89
C ILE A 69 -7.71 5.56 1.83
N GLU A 70 -6.84 6.48 2.24
CA GLU A 70 -6.07 7.31 1.31
C GLU A 70 -5.04 6.50 0.51
N ILE A 71 -4.36 5.54 1.14
CA ILE A 71 -3.47 4.63 0.42
C ILE A 71 -4.27 3.85 -0.63
N MET A 72 -5.43 3.32 -0.26
CA MET A 72 -6.26 2.54 -1.18
C MET A 72 -6.79 3.40 -2.34
N ASP A 73 -7.29 4.61 -2.06
CA ASP A 73 -7.83 5.49 -3.11
C ASP A 73 -6.75 6.04 -4.05
N ARG A 74 -5.49 6.12 -3.59
CA ARG A 74 -4.37 6.57 -4.44
C ARG A 74 -3.89 5.49 -5.41
N TYR A 75 -3.86 4.22 -4.99
CA TYR A 75 -3.29 3.15 -5.80
C TYR A 75 -4.30 2.21 -6.43
N PHE A 76 -5.57 2.26 -6.03
CA PHE A 76 -6.58 1.34 -6.53
C PHE A 76 -7.85 2.08 -6.93
N SER A 77 -8.30 1.82 -8.15
CA SER A 77 -9.54 2.40 -8.65
C SER A 77 -10.75 1.83 -7.94
N LYS A 78 -11.78 2.66 -7.80
CA LYS A 78 -13.08 2.26 -7.26
C LYS A 78 -13.69 1.08 -8.03
N SER A 79 -13.45 1.04 -9.34
CA SER A 79 -13.89 -0.06 -10.22
C SER A 79 -13.16 -1.36 -9.85
N PHE A 80 -11.84 -1.33 -9.74
CA PHE A 80 -11.04 -2.48 -9.32
C PHE A 80 -11.43 -2.96 -7.91
N LEU A 81 -11.53 -2.04 -6.93
CA LEU A 81 -11.88 -2.39 -5.56
C LEU A 81 -13.26 -3.07 -5.45
N SER A 82 -14.19 -2.80 -6.38
CA SER A 82 -15.50 -3.46 -6.40
C SER A 82 -15.43 -4.94 -6.83
N LEU A 83 -14.39 -5.29 -7.59
CA LEU A 83 -14.07 -6.66 -8.03
C LEU A 83 -13.31 -7.44 -6.95
N CYS A 84 -12.94 -6.80 -5.85
CA CYS A 84 -12.18 -7.40 -4.75
C CYS A 84 -13.07 -7.72 -3.55
N ASN A 85 -12.61 -8.67 -2.74
CA ASN A 85 -13.01 -8.85 -1.34
C ASN A 85 -11.79 -9.39 -0.55
N MET A 86 -11.94 -9.65 0.74
CA MET A 86 -10.81 -10.13 1.54
C MET A 86 -10.35 -11.53 1.12
N GLU A 87 -11.28 -12.47 0.93
CA GLU A 87 -10.97 -13.91 0.83
C GLU A 87 -11.10 -14.50 -0.60
N GLY A 88 -11.55 -13.73 -1.59
CA GLY A 88 -11.73 -14.17 -2.99
C GLY A 88 -13.07 -14.83 -3.33
N ALA A 89 -14.09 -14.73 -2.47
CA ALA A 89 -15.36 -15.41 -2.68
C ALA A 89 -16.14 -14.88 -3.91
N ASN A 90 -16.92 -15.76 -4.56
CA ASN A 90 -17.80 -15.44 -5.70
C ASN A 90 -17.07 -14.90 -6.96
N GLY A 91 -15.89 -15.43 -7.26
CA GLY A 91 -15.11 -15.02 -8.43
C GLY A 91 -14.47 -13.63 -8.30
N LYS A 92 -14.42 -13.08 -7.07
CA LYS A 92 -13.73 -11.82 -6.77
C LYS A 92 -12.26 -12.06 -6.46
N PHE A 93 -11.45 -11.03 -6.62
CA PHE A 93 -10.04 -11.06 -6.26
C PHE A 93 -9.84 -11.09 -4.73
N ALA A 94 -8.98 -11.98 -4.24
CA ALA A 94 -8.65 -12.14 -2.82
C ALA A 94 -7.59 -11.13 -2.38
N PHE A 95 -8.01 -9.95 -1.94
CA PHE A 95 -7.11 -8.85 -1.63
C PHE A 95 -6.19 -9.14 -0.43
N LYS A 96 -6.65 -9.90 0.57
CA LYS A 96 -5.86 -10.21 1.79
C LYS A 96 -4.57 -10.99 1.49
N ASN A 97 -4.55 -11.77 0.42
CA ASN A 97 -3.39 -12.60 0.07
C ASN A 97 -2.37 -11.85 -0.78
N SER A 98 -2.70 -10.65 -1.24
CA SER A 98 -1.83 -9.81 -2.07
C SER A 98 -0.62 -9.26 -1.29
N LEU A 99 0.52 -9.11 -1.98
CA LEU A 99 1.69 -8.42 -1.47
C LEU A 99 1.38 -6.95 -1.20
N ALA A 100 0.52 -6.33 -2.01
CA ALA A 100 0.08 -4.96 -1.77
C ALA A 100 -0.63 -4.82 -0.41
N TYR A 101 -1.54 -5.74 -0.07
CA TYR A 101 -2.19 -5.76 1.25
C TYR A 101 -1.18 -5.95 2.38
N LYS A 102 -0.24 -6.89 2.23
CA LYS A 102 0.81 -7.12 3.25
C LYS A 102 1.66 -5.88 3.46
N ALA A 103 2.04 -5.19 2.38
CA ALA A 103 2.79 -3.94 2.46
C ALA A 103 2.00 -2.84 3.19
N ILE A 104 0.70 -2.71 2.91
CA ILE A 104 -0.19 -1.77 3.61
C ILE A 104 -0.27 -2.13 5.10
N SER A 105 -0.50 -3.42 5.43
CA SER A 105 -0.60 -3.85 6.82
C SER A 105 0.68 -3.55 7.59
N ASP A 106 1.83 -3.90 7.03
CA ASP A 106 3.15 -3.70 7.63
C ASP A 106 3.43 -2.21 7.90
N VAL A 107 3.14 -1.35 6.93
CA VAL A 107 3.33 0.11 7.09
C VAL A 107 2.40 0.68 8.17
N ILE A 108 1.14 0.22 8.21
CA ILE A 108 0.16 0.74 9.17
C ILE A 108 0.45 0.26 10.59
N THR A 109 0.75 -1.02 10.79
CA THR A 109 1.07 -1.56 12.13
C THR A 109 2.39 -1.01 12.66
N THR A 110 3.36 -0.75 11.78
CA THR A 110 4.62 -0.07 12.16
C THR A 110 4.38 1.38 12.58
N ARG A 111 3.52 2.11 11.87
CA ARG A 111 3.26 3.53 12.15
C ARG A 111 2.32 3.75 13.33
N TYR A 112 1.34 2.89 13.51
CA TYR A 112 0.29 3.01 14.53
C TYR A 112 0.37 1.81 15.47
N SER A 113 1.27 1.87 16.47
CA SER A 113 1.63 0.75 17.35
C SER A 113 0.47 0.09 18.12
N SER A 114 -0.65 0.78 18.30
CA SER A 114 -1.87 0.23 18.92
C SER A 114 -2.77 -0.54 17.95
N THR A 115 -2.42 -0.61 16.67
CA THR A 115 -3.24 -1.19 15.61
C THR A 115 -2.81 -2.62 15.34
N THR A 116 -3.78 -3.55 15.33
CA THR A 116 -3.51 -4.95 14.98
C THR A 116 -3.79 -5.22 13.50
N ASP A 117 -3.23 -6.30 12.96
CA ASP A 117 -3.59 -6.79 11.61
C ASP A 117 -5.10 -7.00 11.44
N HIS A 118 -5.79 -7.41 12.51
CA HIS A 118 -7.24 -7.57 12.50
C HIS A 118 -7.96 -6.22 12.28
N ASP A 119 -7.49 -5.14 12.89
CA ASP A 119 -8.07 -3.80 12.72
C ASP A 119 -7.85 -3.27 11.30
N VAL A 120 -6.65 -3.49 10.74
CA VAL A 120 -6.33 -3.19 9.34
C VAL A 120 -7.25 -3.98 8.41
N ALA A 121 -7.34 -5.31 8.60
CA ALA A 121 -8.20 -6.19 7.81
C ALA A 121 -9.66 -5.73 7.83
N LYS A 122 -10.19 -5.40 9.00
CA LYS A 122 -11.56 -4.91 9.17
C LYS A 122 -11.79 -3.59 8.44
N LYS A 123 -10.82 -2.67 8.49
CA LYS A 123 -10.94 -1.38 7.79
C LYS A 123 -10.89 -1.56 6.26
N VAL A 124 -9.95 -2.35 5.76
CA VAL A 124 -9.85 -2.69 4.33
C VAL A 124 -11.13 -3.38 3.85
N GLN A 125 -11.64 -4.36 4.62
CA GLN A 125 -12.91 -5.03 4.30
C GLN A 125 -14.08 -4.04 4.18
N ASN A 126 -14.19 -3.09 5.11
CA ASN A 126 -15.21 -2.06 5.07
C ASN A 126 -15.07 -1.17 3.83
N LYS A 127 -13.85 -0.81 3.44
CA LYS A 127 -13.59 -0.04 2.20
C LYS A 127 -14.01 -0.83 0.96
N LEU A 128 -13.62 -2.09 0.86
CA LEU A 128 -14.00 -2.99 -0.25
C LEU A 128 -15.52 -3.18 -0.35
N ARG A 129 -16.21 -3.31 0.79
CA ARG A 129 -17.67 -3.42 0.86
C ARG A 129 -18.39 -2.16 0.40
N ASN A 130 -17.81 -0.99 0.66
CA ASN A 130 -18.42 0.30 0.34
C ASN A 130 -17.96 0.85 -1.04
N ALA A 131 -17.22 0.08 -1.83
CA ALA A 131 -16.79 0.51 -3.16
C ALA A 131 -18.02 0.74 -4.08
N PRO A 132 -18.13 1.90 -4.76
CA PRO A 132 -19.38 2.39 -5.34
C PRO A 132 -19.98 1.53 -6.48
N ALA A 133 -19.23 0.59 -7.05
CA ALA A 133 -19.75 -0.34 -8.05
C ALA A 133 -20.35 -1.64 -7.45
N GLN A 134 -20.44 -1.77 -6.12
CA GLN A 134 -21.26 -2.82 -5.51
C GLN A 134 -22.75 -2.53 -5.72
N LYS A 135 -23.27 -2.87 -6.91
CA LYS A 135 -24.72 -3.04 -7.15
C LYS A 135 -25.27 -3.97 -6.07
N GLY A 136 -26.01 -3.41 -5.11
CA GLY A 136 -26.60 -4.18 -4.01
C GLY A 136 -26.15 -3.74 -2.63
N GLY A 137 -25.98 -2.44 -2.41
CA GLY A 137 -26.00 -1.87 -1.06
C GLY A 137 -27.21 -2.43 -0.31
N LEU A 138 -26.98 -3.41 0.55
CA LEU A 138 -27.99 -4.00 1.42
C LEU A 138 -28.41 -2.91 2.40
N GLY A 139 -29.37 -2.09 1.96
CA GLY A 139 -30.12 -1.21 2.83
C GLY A 139 -30.61 -2.07 3.99
N ARG A 140 -30.20 -1.70 5.21
CA ARG A 140 -30.79 -2.24 6.43
C ARG A 140 -32.31 -2.05 6.31
N LYS A 141 -33.07 -3.10 6.03
CA LYS A 141 -34.51 -3.08 6.24
C LYS A 141 -34.71 -2.91 7.75
N LYS A 142 -35.09 -1.71 8.18
CA LYS A 142 -35.68 -1.51 9.50
C LYS A 142 -36.92 -2.40 9.55
N LYS A 143 -36.92 -3.39 10.44
CA LYS A 143 -38.16 -4.04 10.87
C LYS A 143 -38.94 -2.99 11.66
N ASN A 144 -40.04 -2.52 11.08
CA ASN A 144 -41.19 -2.08 11.87
C ASN A 144 -42.15 -3.27 11.96
#